data_AF-A0A374ULV3-F1
#
_entry.id   AF-A0A374ULV3-F1
#
_cell.length_a   1.000
_cell.length_b   1.000
_cell.length_c   1.000
_cell.angle_alpha   90.00
_cell.angle_beta   90.00
_cell.angle_gamma   90.00
#
_symmetry.space_group_name_H-M   'P 1'
#
loop_
_entity.id
_entity.type
_entity.pdbx_description
1 polymer ?
#
loop_
_entity_poly.entity_id
_entity_poly.type
_entity_poly.pdbx_seq_one_letter_code
_entity_poly.pdbx_strand_id
1 'polypeptide(L)'
;MSTELINRITVKKDGVYLSSHSSNDTAPFHSWRCKSLSEIYAAEGQAGLDREIVCMLYEYAQLRGSHKSLDRYRYAIESPAAHAIYKKYTDQIDDKYEQMDKADKDSVWYKPTEKAKEYRAFEREMRNKMYAEIAERCGEYDRKHKNRDLER
;
A
#
# COMPACT_ATOMS: atom_id res chain seq x y z
N MET A 1 2.44 -13.66 -12.53
CA MET A 1 2.80 -12.25 -12.22
C MET A 1 4.08 -12.26 -11.39
N SER A 2 5.00 -11.32 -11.62
CA SER A 2 6.16 -11.11 -10.74
C SER A 2 5.71 -10.43 -9.45
N THR A 3 6.44 -10.65 -8.36
CA THR A 3 6.30 -9.92 -7.09
C THR A 3 7.54 -9.06 -6.88
N GLU A 4 7.35 -7.82 -6.46
CA GLU A 4 8.46 -6.96 -6.08
C GLU A 4 8.92 -7.28 -4.64
N LEU A 5 10.14 -7.79 -4.49
CA LEU A 5 10.68 -8.12 -3.17
C LEU A 5 11.45 -6.91 -2.64
N ILE A 6 10.99 -6.31 -1.54
CA ILE A 6 11.59 -5.11 -0.93
C ILE A 6 12.30 -5.50 0.36
N ASN A 7 13.60 -5.21 0.48
CA ASN A 7 14.36 -5.47 1.72
C ASN A 7 14.80 -4.22 2.49
N ARG A 8 14.64 -3.03 1.90
CA ARG A 8 14.93 -1.76 2.57
C ARG A 8 14.18 -0.62 1.91
N ILE A 9 13.59 0.23 2.73
CA ILE A 9 13.02 1.52 2.34
C ILE A 9 13.84 2.61 3.03
N THR A 10 14.28 3.63 2.30
CA THR A 10 15.08 4.74 2.86
C THR A 10 14.60 6.07 2.30
N VAL A 11 14.35 7.04 3.17
CA VAL A 11 14.12 8.43 2.77
C VAL A 11 15.45 9.18 2.86
N LYS A 12 15.83 9.86 1.77
CA LYS A 12 16.99 10.75 1.69
C LYS A 12 16.51 12.16 1.29
N LYS A 13 17.43 13.13 1.35
CA LYS A 13 17.14 14.54 1.00
C LYS A 13 16.55 14.70 -0.41
N ASP A 14 16.97 13.85 -1.34
CA ASP A 14 16.59 13.89 -2.76
C ASP A 14 15.45 12.93 -3.13
N GLY A 15 14.94 12.14 -2.19
CA GLY A 15 13.74 11.33 -2.39
C GLY A 15 13.74 9.99 -1.65
N VAL A 16 12.80 9.14 -2.07
CA VAL A 16 12.57 7.81 -1.51
C VAL A 16 13.30 6.76 -2.34
N TYR A 17 14.03 5.90 -1.65
CA TYR A 17 14.78 4.80 -2.22
C TYR A 17 14.20 3.46 -1.75
N LEU A 18 14.01 2.56 -2.70
CA LEU A 18 13.75 1.14 -2.44
C LEU A 18 15.03 0.36 -2.71
N SER A 19 15.27 -0.66 -1.90
CA SER A 19 16.18 -1.74 -2.23
C SER A 19 15.34 -2.96 -2.50
N SER A 20 15.28 -3.37 -3.76
CA SER A 20 14.34 -4.38 -4.20
C SER A 20 14.87 -5.16 -5.41
N HIS A 21 14.20 -6.26 -5.73
CA HIS A 21 14.34 -6.95 -7.02
C HIS A 21 13.06 -7.73 -7.32
N SER A 22 12.88 -8.09 -8.58
CA SER A 22 11.76 -8.93 -9.00
C SER A 22 11.94 -10.36 -8.54
N SER A 23 10.86 -11.03 -8.12
CA SER A 23 10.86 -12.46 -7.85
C SER A 23 11.24 -13.34 -9.06
N ASN A 24 11.18 -12.78 -10.28
CA ASN A 24 11.58 -13.46 -11.51
C ASN A 24 13.07 -13.28 -11.82
N ASP A 25 13.78 -12.47 -11.04
CA ASP A 25 15.19 -12.15 -11.24
C ASP A 25 16.04 -12.80 -10.14
N THR A 26 17.20 -13.32 -10.54
CA THR A 26 18.22 -13.83 -9.62
C THR A 26 19.23 -12.76 -9.22
N ALA A 27 19.13 -11.55 -9.79
CA ALA A 27 19.94 -10.41 -9.42
C ALA A 27 19.81 -10.10 -7.91
N PRO A 28 20.90 -9.67 -7.28
CA PRO A 28 20.84 -9.23 -5.89
C PRO A 28 19.94 -7.99 -5.75
N PHE A 29 19.44 -7.78 -4.53
CA PHE A 29 18.78 -6.53 -4.17
C PHE A 29 19.66 -5.34 -4.51
N HIS A 30 19.11 -4.37 -5.23
CA HIS A 30 19.78 -3.14 -5.58
C HIS A 30 18.95 -1.94 -5.14
N SER A 31 19.62 -0.86 -4.77
CA SER A 31 18.95 0.36 -4.35
C SER A 31 18.73 1.29 -5.53
N TRP A 32 17.51 1.79 -5.67
CA TRP A 32 17.11 2.72 -6.72
C TRP A 32 16.15 3.78 -6.16
N ARG A 33 16.18 4.97 -6.76
CA ARG A 33 15.29 6.07 -6.40
C ARG A 33 13.93 5.83 -7.05
N CYS A 34 12.88 5.67 -6.24
CA CYS A 34 11.53 5.53 -6.76
C CYS A 34 10.91 6.92 -6.99
N LYS A 35 10.75 7.31 -8.25
CA LYS A 35 10.24 8.63 -8.62
C LYS A 35 8.83 8.89 -8.06
N SER A 36 7.90 7.95 -8.27
CA SER A 36 6.52 8.06 -7.80
C SER A 36 6.45 8.23 -6.27
N LEU A 37 7.12 7.35 -5.51
CA LEU A 37 7.17 7.47 -4.05
C LEU A 37 7.84 8.76 -3.58
N SER A 38 8.84 9.26 -4.31
CA SER A 38 9.49 10.54 -3.98
C SER A 38 8.55 11.71 -4.18
N GLU A 39 7.74 11.71 -5.23
CA GLU A 39 6.75 12.76 -5.52
C GLU A 39 5.62 12.74 -4.48
N ILE A 40 5.10 11.55 -4.15
CA ILE A 40 4.09 11.39 -3.09
C ILE A 40 4.65 11.84 -1.74
N TYR A 41 5.86 11.43 -1.37
CA TYR A 41 6.48 11.85 -0.11
C TYR A 41 6.71 13.37 -0.07
N ALA A 42 7.09 13.99 -1.19
CA ALA A 42 7.26 15.44 -1.26
C ALA A 42 5.92 16.19 -1.09
N ALA A 43 4.82 15.65 -1.62
CA ALA A 43 3.50 16.28 -1.57
C ALA A 43 2.75 16.02 -0.24
N GLU A 44 2.83 14.80 0.28
CA GLU A 44 1.98 14.29 1.36
C GLU A 44 2.78 13.85 2.59
N GLY A 45 4.10 13.95 2.55
CA GLY A 45 4.99 13.55 3.65
C GLY A 45 4.96 12.05 3.94
N GLN A 46 5.26 11.70 5.19
CA GLN A 46 5.34 10.30 5.62
C GLN A 46 4.00 9.57 5.52
N ALA A 47 2.87 10.26 5.72
CA ALA A 47 1.55 9.66 5.63
C ALA A 47 1.24 9.16 4.21
N GLY A 48 1.55 9.96 3.18
CA GLY A 48 1.38 9.55 1.78
C GLY A 48 2.34 8.41 1.40
N LEU A 49 3.59 8.47 1.87
CA LEU A 49 4.54 7.37 1.67
C LEU A 49 4.06 6.06 2.31
N ASP A 50 3.57 6.12 3.55
CA ASP A 50 3.08 4.94 4.25
C ASP A 50 1.89 4.31 3.52
N ARG A 51 0.93 5.14 3.09
CA ARG A 51 -0.22 4.71 2.28
C ARG A 51 0.22 3.98 1.02
N GLU A 52 1.17 4.55 0.28
CA GLU A 52 1.61 3.97 -0.99
C GLU A 52 2.41 2.69 -0.78
N ILE A 53 3.27 2.61 0.24
CA ILE A 53 3.96 1.36 0.58
C ILE A 53 2.97 0.28 0.98
N VAL A 54 1.95 0.59 1.79
CA VAL A 54 0.90 -0.37 2.15
C VAL A 54 0.14 -0.82 0.90
N CYS A 55 -0.25 0.10 0.00
CA CYS A 55 -0.85 -0.23 -1.29
C CYS A 55 0.01 -1.25 -2.06
N MET A 56 1.31 -0.97 -2.24
CA MET A 56 2.23 -1.89 -2.90
C MET A 56 2.22 -3.29 -2.26
N LEU A 57 2.24 -3.37 -0.93
CA LEU A 57 2.31 -4.64 -0.19
C LEU A 57 1.04 -5.49 -0.31
N TYR A 58 -0.12 -4.87 -0.54
CA TYR A 58 -1.37 -5.59 -0.81
C TYR A 58 -1.52 -5.98 -2.28
N GLU A 59 -0.95 -5.22 -3.21
CA GLU A 59 -1.20 -5.40 -4.64
C GLU A 59 -0.13 -6.24 -5.35
N TYR A 60 1.16 -6.02 -5.08
CA TYR A 60 2.23 -6.67 -5.87
C TYR A 60 3.61 -6.80 -5.21
N ALA A 61 3.79 -6.35 -3.97
CA ALA A 61 5.09 -6.33 -3.30
C ALA A 61 5.10 -7.18 -2.02
N GLN A 62 6.30 -7.62 -1.60
CA GLN A 62 6.51 -8.34 -0.35
C GLN A 62 7.76 -7.85 0.37
N LEU A 63 7.72 -7.82 1.70
CA LEU A 63 8.86 -7.48 2.54
C LEU A 63 9.78 -8.70 2.73
N ARG A 64 11.10 -8.51 2.57
CA ARG A 64 12.13 -9.55 2.75
C ARG A 64 13.26 -9.07 3.67
N GLY A 65 13.85 -9.98 4.44
CA GLY A 65 14.94 -9.67 5.39
C GLY A 65 14.45 -9.04 6.68
N SER A 66 15.31 -8.38 7.45
CA SER A 66 15.01 -7.89 8.81
C SER A 66 15.42 -6.43 9.03
N HIS A 67 15.55 -5.65 7.96
CA HIS A 67 15.97 -4.27 8.09
C HIS A 67 14.91 -3.43 8.84
N LYS A 68 15.36 -2.62 9.81
CA LYS A 68 14.48 -1.83 10.69
C LYS A 68 13.46 -0.94 9.99
N SER A 69 13.76 -0.49 8.77
CA SER A 69 12.82 0.35 8.00
C SER A 69 11.58 -0.41 7.51
N LEU A 70 11.55 -1.74 7.66
CA LEU A 70 10.42 -2.58 7.32
C LEU A 70 9.46 -2.80 8.49
N ASP A 71 9.92 -2.58 9.73
CA ASP A 71 9.19 -3.01 10.93
C ASP A 71 7.86 -2.28 11.10
N ARG A 72 7.81 -0.98 10.80
CA ARG A 72 6.57 -0.18 10.80
C ARG A 72 5.50 -0.79 9.87
N TYR A 73 5.92 -1.29 8.71
CA TYR A 73 5.03 -1.81 7.69
C TYR A 73 4.56 -3.22 8.03
N ARG A 74 5.44 -4.07 8.56
CA ARG A 74 5.04 -5.38 9.12
C ARG A 74 4.00 -5.21 10.22
N TYR A 75 4.28 -4.33 11.18
CA TYR A 75 3.34 -4.04 12.26
C TYR A 75 1.97 -3.59 11.72
N ALA A 76 1.95 -2.76 10.68
CA ALA A 76 0.72 -2.31 10.07
C ALA A 76 -0.06 -3.47 9.44
N ILE A 77 0.54 -4.20 8.49
CA ILE A 77 -0.18 -5.18 7.66
C ILE A 77 -0.44 -6.53 8.34
N GLU A 78 0.42 -6.95 9.28
CA GLU A 78 0.30 -8.28 9.93
C GLU A 78 -0.72 -8.26 11.08
N SER A 79 -1.27 -7.10 11.42
CA SER A 79 -2.20 -6.97 12.54
C SER A 79 -3.61 -7.50 12.23
N PRO A 80 -4.31 -8.09 13.22
CA PRO A 80 -5.72 -8.47 13.05
C PRO A 80 -6.63 -7.30 12.67
N ALA A 81 -6.30 -6.10 13.16
CA ALA A 81 -7.00 -4.88 12.81
C ALA A 81 -6.87 -4.54 11.31
N ALA A 82 -5.69 -4.71 10.70
CA ALA A 82 -5.53 -4.51 9.26
C ALA A 82 -6.35 -5.50 8.43
N HIS A 83 -6.46 -6.75 8.86
CA HIS A 83 -7.33 -7.74 8.21
C HIS A 83 -8.81 -7.35 8.30
N ALA A 84 -9.25 -6.83 9.45
CA ALA A 84 -10.62 -6.34 9.63
C ALA A 84 -10.93 -5.11 8.74
N ILE A 85 -9.98 -4.17 8.66
CA ILE A 85 -10.08 -3.00 7.79
C ILE A 85 -10.16 -3.46 6.33
N TYR A 86 -9.25 -4.32 5.90
CA TYR A 86 -9.23 -4.85 4.54
C TYR A 86 -10.55 -5.51 4.16
N LYS A 87 -11.07 -6.37 5.04
CA LYS A 87 -12.35 -7.05 4.83
C LYS A 87 -13.50 -6.04 4.71
N LYS A 88 -13.61 -5.07 5.63
CA LYS A 88 -14.67 -4.04 5.63
C LYS A 88 -14.75 -3.27 4.31
N TYR A 89 -13.62 -2.89 3.72
CA TYR A 89 -13.61 -2.16 2.45
C TYR A 89 -13.82 -3.07 1.24
N THR A 90 -13.29 -4.29 1.28
CA THR A 90 -13.52 -5.29 0.23
C THR A 90 -15.00 -5.64 0.15
N ASP A 91 -15.66 -5.89 1.28
CA ASP A 91 -17.10 -6.17 1.34
C ASP A 91 -17.93 -5.00 0.75
N GLN A 92 -17.56 -3.74 1.02
CA GLN A 92 -18.22 -2.57 0.42
C GLN A 92 -18.03 -2.45 -1.10
N ILE A 93 -16.84 -2.83 -1.59
CA ILE A 93 -16.54 -2.84 -3.03
C ILE A 93 -17.35 -3.95 -3.71
N ASP A 94 -17.35 -5.14 -3.12
CA ASP A 94 -18.07 -6.31 -3.62
C ASP A 94 -19.59 -6.07 -3.61
N ASP A 95 -20.15 -5.53 -2.53
CA ASP A 95 -21.56 -5.15 -2.44
C ASP A 95 -21.96 -4.16 -3.56
N LYS A 96 -21.10 -3.16 -3.81
CA LYS A 96 -21.35 -2.17 -4.86
C LYS A 96 -21.26 -2.79 -6.24
N TYR A 97 -20.32 -3.71 -6.45
CA TYR A 97 -20.19 -4.46 -7.70
C TYR A 97 -21.41 -5.34 -7.92
N GLU A 98 -21.87 -6.08 -6.90
CA GLU A 98 -23.00 -6.99 -6.98
C GLU A 98 -24.31 -6.29 -7.35
N GLN A 99 -24.52 -5.07 -6.86
CA GLN A 99 -25.67 -4.21 -7.19
C GLN A 99 -25.71 -3.74 -8.65
N MET A 100 -24.62 -3.90 -9.41
CA MET A 100 -24.59 -3.50 -10.82
C MET A 100 -25.27 -4.53 -11.73
N ASP A 101 -25.88 -4.01 -12.79
CA ASP A 101 -26.45 -4.84 -13.85
C ASP A 101 -25.33 -5.60 -14.59
N LYS A 102 -25.67 -6.77 -15.14
CA LYS A 102 -24.69 -7.61 -15.86
C LYS A 102 -23.97 -6.88 -17.00
N ALA A 103 -24.70 -6.04 -17.75
CA ALA A 103 -24.13 -5.24 -18.83
C ALA A 103 -23.07 -4.24 -18.34
N ASP A 104 -23.28 -3.64 -17.16
CA ASP A 104 -22.32 -2.72 -16.58
C ASP A 104 -21.09 -3.47 -16.07
N LYS A 105 -21.28 -4.62 -15.40
CA LYS A 105 -20.20 -5.53 -14.96
C LYS A 105 -19.30 -5.96 -16.11
N ASP A 106 -19.90 -6.39 -17.21
CA ASP A 106 -19.18 -6.84 -18.41
C ASP A 106 -18.44 -5.69 -19.11
N SER A 107 -18.94 -4.45 -18.97
CA SER A 107 -18.32 -3.25 -19.55
C SER A 107 -17.22 -2.64 -18.69
N VAL A 108 -17.05 -3.07 -17.43
CA VAL A 108 -16.11 -2.44 -16.48
C VAL A 108 -14.75 -2.27 -17.12
N TRP A 109 -14.21 -3.31 -17.77
CA TRP A 109 -12.85 -3.28 -18.32
C TRP A 109 -12.75 -2.86 -19.79
N TYR A 110 -13.86 -2.89 -20.54
CA TYR A 110 -13.88 -2.62 -21.97
C TYR A 110 -15.12 -1.81 -22.37
N LYS A 111 -14.89 -0.57 -22.84
CA LYS A 111 -15.93 0.42 -23.18
C LYS A 111 -16.93 0.64 -22.02
N PRO A 112 -16.46 1.17 -20.88
CA PRO A 112 -17.27 1.28 -19.68
C PRO A 112 -18.46 2.20 -19.90
N THR A 113 -19.64 1.73 -19.48
CA THR A 113 -20.83 2.56 -19.28
C THR A 113 -20.57 3.62 -18.20
N GLU A 114 -21.46 4.61 -18.07
CA GLU A 114 -21.32 5.62 -17.00
C GLU A 114 -21.33 4.98 -15.61
N LYS A 115 -22.22 4.00 -15.36
CA LYS A 115 -22.24 3.22 -14.10
C LYS A 115 -20.94 2.44 -13.86
N ALA A 116 -20.33 1.90 -14.91
CA ALA A 116 -19.02 1.24 -14.81
C ALA A 116 -17.88 2.21 -14.47
N LYS A 117 -17.92 3.44 -14.98
CA LYS A 117 -16.97 4.50 -14.60
C LYS A 117 -17.18 4.94 -13.15
N GLU A 118 -18.42 5.10 -12.71
CA GLU A 118 -18.76 5.42 -11.31
C GLU A 118 -18.26 4.34 -10.36
N TYR A 119 -18.47 3.06 -10.70
CA TYR A 119 -17.93 1.94 -9.92
C TYR A 119 -16.41 1.99 -9.83
N ARG A 120 -15.69 2.24 -10.94
CA ARG A 120 -14.22 2.36 -10.92
C ARG A 120 -13.72 3.51 -10.06
N ALA A 121 -14.40 4.66 -10.11
CA ALA A 121 -14.07 5.79 -9.27
C ALA A 121 -14.29 5.45 -7.78
N PHE A 122 -15.41 4.80 -7.49
CA PHE A 122 -15.75 4.32 -6.14
C PHE A 122 -14.74 3.29 -5.62
N GLU A 123 -14.42 2.25 -6.41
CA GLU A 123 -13.43 1.23 -6.05
C GLU A 123 -12.07 1.88 -5.74
N ARG A 124 -11.62 2.80 -6.60
CA ARG A 124 -10.35 3.51 -6.39
C ARG A 124 -10.36 4.33 -5.10
N GLU A 125 -11.47 5.02 -4.82
CA GLU A 125 -11.61 5.79 -3.58
C GLU A 125 -11.61 4.88 -2.34
N MET A 126 -12.35 3.78 -2.38
CA MET A 126 -12.44 2.83 -1.27
C MET A 126 -11.09 2.14 -1.00
N ARG A 127 -10.37 1.71 -2.04
CA ARG A 127 -9.00 1.17 -1.89
C ARG A 127 -8.05 2.21 -1.31
N ASN A 128 -8.12 3.46 -1.77
CA ASN A 128 -7.27 4.53 -1.24
C ASN A 128 -7.55 4.80 0.24
N LYS A 129 -8.82 4.82 0.65
CA LYS A 129 -9.24 4.95 2.07
C LYS A 129 -8.77 3.75 2.90
N MET A 130 -8.92 2.54 2.37
CA MET A 130 -8.47 1.31 3.00
C MET A 130 -6.97 1.34 3.31
N TYR A 131 -6.14 1.67 2.31
CA TYR A 131 -4.70 1.75 2.51
C TYR A 131 -4.29 2.87 3.44
N ALA A 132 -4.98 4.01 3.40
CA ALA A 132 -4.72 5.11 4.34
C ALA A 132 -5.02 4.69 5.78
N GLU A 133 -6.17 4.04 6.04
CA GLU A 133 -6.57 3.58 7.38
C GLU A 133 -5.61 2.49 7.91
N ILE A 134 -5.15 1.58 7.06
CA ILE A 134 -4.12 0.60 7.45
C ILE A 134 -2.77 1.30 7.72
N ALA A 135 -2.40 2.30 6.91
CA ALA A 135 -1.14 3.02 7.05
C ALA A 135 -1.05 3.87 8.32
N GLU A 136 -2.17 4.31 8.91
CA GLU A 136 -2.16 4.99 10.22
C GLU A 136 -1.50 4.16 11.32
N ARG A 137 -1.52 2.83 11.18
CA ARG A 137 -0.88 1.88 12.10
C ARG A 137 0.64 1.97 12.06
N CYS A 138 1.23 2.40 10.93
CA CYS A 138 2.66 2.73 10.88
C CYS A 138 3.01 3.85 11.88
N GLY A 139 2.13 4.85 12.02
CA GLY A 139 2.28 5.93 12.99
C GLY A 139 2.12 5.45 14.45
N GLU A 140 1.25 4.47 14.71
CA GLU A 140 1.16 3.84 16.03
C GLU A 140 2.46 3.14 16.43
N TYR A 141 3.08 2.40 15.49
CA TYR A 141 4.36 1.74 15.70
C TYR A 141 5.41 2.75 16.14
N ASP A 142 5.52 3.86 15.40
CA ASP A 142 6.50 4.93 15.69
C ASP A 142 6.26 5.54 17.08
N ARG A 143 5.00 5.81 17.45
CA ARG A 143 4.66 6.37 18.78
C ARG A 143 5.08 5.42 19.91
N LYS A 144 4.78 4.13 19.76
CA LYS A 144 5.14 3.10 20.75
C LYS A 144 6.66 2.95 20.90
N HIS A 145 7.41 3.01 19.80
CA HIS A 145 8.85 2.81 19.83
C HIS A 145 9.63 4.06 20.22
N LYS A 146 9.16 5.26 19.87
CA LYS A 146 9.73 6.53 20.36
C LYS A 146 9.62 6.64 21.89
N ASN A 147 8.49 6.25 22.46
CA ASN A 147 8.33 6.27 23.92
C ASN A 147 9.27 5.30 24.63
N ARG A 148 9.51 4.12 24.05
CA ARG A 148 10.40 3.10 24.62
C ARG A 148 11.88 3.51 24.62
N ASP A 149 12.30 4.35 23.68
CA ASP A 149 13.67 4.89 23.62
C ASP A 149 13.88 6.07 24.58
N LEU A 150 12.80 6.74 25.03
CA LEU A 150 12.83 7.84 26.01
C LEU A 150 12.75 7.35 27.47
N GLU A 151 12.33 6.11 27.70
CA GLU A 151 12.23 5.47 29.02
C GLU A 151 13.53 4.73 29.44
N ARG A 152 14.62 4.88 28.68
CA ARG A 152 15.95 4.31 28.96
C ARG A 152 16.97 5.38 29.30
#